data_AF-A0A1H7VEN6-F1
#
_entry.id   AF-A0A1H7VEN6-F1
#
_cell.length_a   1.000
_cell.length_b   1.000
_cell.length_c   1.000
_cell.angle_alpha   90.00
_cell.angle_beta   90.00
_cell.angle_gamma   90.00
#
_symmetry.space_group_name_H-M   'P 1'
#
loop_
_entity.id
_entity.type
_entity.pdbx_description
1 polymer ?
#
loop_
_entity_poly.entity_id
_entity_poly.type
_entity_poly.pdbx_seq_one_letter_code
_entity_poly.pdbx_strand_id
1 'polypeptide(L)' 'MKKEIVRRVSAPTPQFFKSIRKIGIALGAVGGALLTAPIALPALITSIAGYLVAAGLVASAVSTAAVDQEKETE' A
#
# COMPACT_ATOMS: atom_id res chain seq x y z
N MET A 1 15.01 -12.46 24.68
CA MET A 1 14.09 -11.60 23.90
C MET A 1 14.76 -10.42 23.17
N LYS A 2 15.71 -9.66 23.75
CA LYS A 2 16.27 -8.45 23.07
C LYS A 2 17.08 -8.71 21.78
N LYS A 3 17.77 -9.86 21.66
CA LYS A 3 18.65 -10.16 20.52
C LYS A 3 17.91 -10.40 19.19
N GLU A 4 16.65 -10.82 19.24
CA GLU A 4 15.93 -11.25 18.05
C GLU A 4 15.32 -10.09 17.27
N ILE A 5 14.78 -9.09 17.96
CA ILE A 5 14.24 -7.88 17.33
C ILE A 5 15.34 -7.10 16.61
N VAL A 6 16.51 -6.98 17.22
CA VAL A 6 17.68 -6.32 16.59
C VAL A 6 18.11 -7.06 15.33
N ARG A 7 18.11 -8.41 15.33
CA ARG A 7 18.42 -9.21 14.15
C ARG A 7 17.39 -9.05 13.03
N ARG A 8 16.10 -8.84 13.37
CA ARG A 8 15.04 -8.60 12.38
C ARG A 8 15.04 -7.19 11.81
N VAL A 9 15.40 -6.18 12.60
CA VAL A 9 15.54 -4.79 12.12
C VAL A 9 16.80 -4.62 11.25
N SER A 10 17.88 -5.33 11.57
CA SER A 10 19.09 -5.37 10.74
C SER A 10 19.03 -6.36 9.58
N ALA A 11 17.97 -7.18 9.48
CA ALA A 11 17.80 -8.06 8.32
C ALA A 11 17.62 -7.22 7.04
N PRO A 12 18.22 -7.64 5.91
CA PRO A 12 18.10 -6.90 4.66
C PRO A 12 16.62 -6.77 4.30
N THR A 13 16.15 -5.54 4.15
CA THR A 13 14.74 -5.29 3.81
C THR A 13 14.45 -5.92 2.44
N PRO A 14 13.39 -6.75 2.33
CA PRO A 14 13.03 -7.38 1.07
C PRO A 14 12.76 -6.31 0.02
N GLN A 15 13.05 -6.62 -1.23
CA GLN A 15 12.94 -5.66 -2.34
C GLN A 15 11.53 -5.08 -2.49
N PHE A 16 10.50 -5.89 -2.19
CA PHE A 16 9.09 -5.48 -2.16
C PHE A 16 8.82 -4.29 -1.21
N PHE A 17 9.27 -4.39 0.04
CA PHE A 17 9.06 -3.32 1.03
C PHE A 17 9.86 -2.05 0.71
N LYS A 18 11.03 -2.20 0.07
CA LYS A 18 11.80 -1.05 -0.44
C LYS A 18 11.01 -0.29 -1.51
N SER A 19 10.33 -1.00 -2.41
CA SER A 19 9.47 -0.39 -3.43
C SER A 19 8.25 0.30 -2.81
N ILE A 20 7.54 -0.36 -1.88
CA ILE A 20 6.41 0.24 -1.18
C ILE A 20 6.82 1.51 -0.43
N ARG A 21 7.98 1.52 0.25
CA ARG A 21 8.46 2.71 0.95
C ARG A 21 8.69 3.89 0.00
N LYS A 22 9.25 3.65 -1.18
CA LYS A 22 9.45 4.72 -2.19
C LYS A 22 8.11 5.28 -2.66
N ILE A 23 7.15 4.40 -2.96
CA ILE A 23 5.79 4.78 -3.39
C ILE A 23 5.07 5.55 -2.27
N GLY A 24 5.17 5.09 -1.02
CA GLY A 24 4.56 5.75 0.14
C GLY A 24 5.14 7.15 0.41
N ILE A 25 6.46 7.33 0.25
CA ILE A 25 7.08 8.66 0.37
C ILE A 25 6.62 9.57 -0.77
N ALA A 26 6.60 9.08 -2.01
CA ALA A 26 6.13 9.87 -3.16
C ALA A 26 4.65 10.27 -2.99
N LEU A 27 3.81 9.34 -2.57
CA LEU A 27 2.39 9.58 -2.32
C LEU A 27 2.19 10.55 -1.15
N GLY A 28 2.97 10.42 -0.07
CA GLY A 28 2.94 11.34 1.06
C GLY A 28 3.36 12.76 0.68
N ALA A 29 4.37 12.92 -0.19
CA ALA A 29 4.76 14.22 -0.71
C ALA A 29 3.66 14.86 -1.57
N VAL A 30 3.04 14.08 -2.46
CA VAL A 30 1.90 14.53 -3.26
C VAL A 30 0.71 14.91 -2.35
N GLY A 31 0.36 14.06 -1.39
CA GLY A 31 -0.71 14.33 -0.44
C GLY A 31 -0.43 15.57 0.43
N GLY A 32 0.80 15.73 0.92
CA GLY A 32 1.23 16.90 1.68
C GLY A 32 1.19 18.19 0.86
N ALA A 33 1.60 18.15 -0.41
CA ALA A 33 1.51 19.28 -1.34
C ALA A 33 0.05 19.63 -1.68
N LEU A 34 -0.82 18.63 -1.79
CA LEU A 34 -2.25 18.86 -2.01
C LEU A 34 -2.94 19.47 -0.78
N LEU A 35 -2.47 19.17 0.43
CA LEU A 35 -2.98 19.81 1.65
C LEU A 35 -2.59 21.30 1.72
N THR A 36 -1.46 21.69 1.13
CA THR A 36 -0.98 23.09 1.18
C THR A 36 -1.44 23.94 -0.01
N ALA A 37 -1.85 23.33 -1.13
CA ALA A 37 -2.35 24.04 -2.30
C ALA A 37 -3.89 24.09 -2.31
N PRO A 38 -4.52 25.26 -2.12
CA PRO A 38 -5.96 25.35 -2.02
C PRO A 38 -6.60 25.15 -3.42
N ILE A 39 -7.14 23.94 -3.62
CA ILE A 39 -8.39 23.69 -4.36
C ILE A 39 -8.34 23.75 -5.90
N ALA A 40 -7.18 23.85 -6.58
CA ALA A 40 -7.16 23.88 -8.06
C ALA A 40 -7.16 22.49 -8.77
N LEU A 41 -6.57 21.44 -8.17
CA LEU A 41 -6.58 20.06 -8.68
C LEU A 41 -7.62 19.03 -8.14
N PRO A 42 -8.52 19.33 -7.17
CA PRO A 42 -9.36 18.33 -6.50
C PRO A 42 -10.20 17.45 -7.43
N ALA A 43 -10.74 17.99 -8.52
CA ALA A 43 -11.67 17.26 -9.38
C ALA A 43 -11.04 16.04 -10.09
N LEU A 44 -9.81 16.20 -10.57
CA LEU A 44 -9.09 15.11 -11.25
C LEU A 44 -8.70 14.00 -10.25
N ILE A 45 -8.21 14.42 -9.08
CA ILE A 45 -7.73 13.51 -8.03
C ILE A 45 -8.89 12.76 -7.39
N THR A 46 -10.01 13.43 -7.11
CA THR A 46 -11.22 12.78 -6.59
C THR A 46 -11.81 11.78 -7.58
N SER A 47 -11.76 12.08 -8.87
CA SER A 47 -12.19 11.14 -9.92
C SER A 47 -11.29 9.90 -9.97
N ILE A 48 -9.96 10.09 -10.00
CA ILE A 48 -9.00 8.98 -10.00
C ILE A 48 -9.12 8.16 -8.71
N ALA A 49 -9.26 8.82 -7.56
CA ALA A 49 -9.46 8.16 -6.27
C ALA A 49 -10.75 7.32 -6.26
N GLY A 50 -11.84 7.82 -6.85
CA GLY A 50 -13.08 7.05 -7.00
C GLY A 50 -12.87 5.74 -7.75
N TYR A 51 -12.15 5.77 -8.87
CA TYR A 51 -11.82 4.56 -9.63
C TYR A 51 -10.88 3.62 -8.87
N LEU A 52 -9.87 4.16 -8.17
CA LEU A 52 -8.96 3.36 -7.35
C LEU A 52 -9.68 2.67 -6.20
N VAL A 53 -10.62 3.36 -5.54
CA VAL A 53 -11.44 2.80 -4.46
C VAL A 53 -12.32 1.69 -5.02
N ALA A 54 -13.01 1.91 -6.14
CA ALA A 54 -13.83 0.88 -6.77
C ALA A 54 -13.00 -0.36 -7.15
N ALA A 55 -11.86 -0.16 -7.82
CA ALA A 55 -10.95 -1.24 -8.19
C ALA A 55 -10.40 -1.97 -6.96
N GLY A 56 -10.05 -1.23 -5.91
CA GLY A 56 -9.56 -1.79 -4.64
C GLY A 56 -10.63 -2.63 -3.94
N LEU A 57 -11.87 -2.14 -3.86
CA LEU A 57 -12.99 -2.89 -3.26
C LEU A 57 -13.26 -4.18 -4.02
N VAL A 58 -13.27 -4.15 -5.36
CA VAL A 58 -13.45 -5.35 -6.19
C VAL A 58 -12.27 -6.31 -5.97
N ALA A 59 -11.03 -5.83 -6.03
CA ALA A 59 -9.84 -6.64 -5.83
C ALA A 59 -9.79 -7.25 -4.42
N SER A 60 -10.16 -6.49 -3.39
CA SER A 60 -10.24 -6.96 -2.01
C SER A 60 -11.36 -7.98 -1.83
N ALA A 61 -12.55 -7.74 -2.36
CA ALA A 61 -13.66 -8.69 -2.28
C ALA A 61 -13.35 -10.01 -3.01
N VAL A 62 -12.67 -9.94 -4.16
CA VAL A 62 -12.21 -11.13 -4.89
C VAL A 62 -11.07 -11.82 -4.14
N SER A 63 -10.12 -11.07 -3.57
CA SER A 63 -9.00 -11.64 -2.82
C SER A 63 -9.43 -12.30 -1.51
N THR A 64 -10.53 -11.87 -0.89
CA THR A 64 -11.10 -12.53 0.29
C THR A 64 -12.06 -13.66 -0.08
N ALA A 65 -12.65 -13.63 -1.27
CA ALA A 65 -13.38 -14.76 -1.83
C ALA A 65 -12.45 -15.88 -2.33
N ALA A 66 -11.20 -15.55 -2.64
CA ALA A 66 -10.14 -16.54 -2.85
C ALA A 66 -9.85 -17.22 -1.50
N VAL A 67 -10.51 -18.36 -1.27
CA VAL A 67 -10.12 -19.31 -0.23
C VAL A 67 -8.70 -19.76 -0.59
N ASP A 68 -7.73 -19.52 0.30
CA ASP A 68 -6.46 -20.23 0.25
C ASP A 68 -6.82 -21.71 0.29
N GLN A 69 -6.73 -22.39 -0.85
CA GLN A 69 -6.52 -23.83 -0.87
C GLN A 69 -5.12 -24.01 -0.30
N GLU A 70 -5.01 -23.92 1.02
CA GLU A 70 -3.86 -24.36 1.76
C GLU A 70 -3.58 -25.76 1.24
N LYS A 71 -2.43 -25.92 0.58
CA LYS A 71 -1.98 -27.22 0.11
C LYS A 71 -1.99 -28.14 1.33
N GLU A 72 -3.00 -28.99 1.38
CA GLU A 72 -3.01 -30.15 2.22
C GLU A 72 -1.78 -30.96 1.83
N THR A 73 -1.04 -31.32 2.86
CA THR A 73 0.20 -32.08 2.76
C THR A 73 -0.13 -33.45 2.19
N GLU A 74 0.43 -33.77 1.02
CA GLU A 74 0.91 -35.10 0.66
C GLU A 74 2.12 -34.98 -0.27
#